data_AF-A0A919VH24-F1
#
_entry.id   AF-A0A919VH24-F1
#
_cell.length_a   1.000
_cell.length_b   1.000
_cell.length_c   1.000
_cell.angle_alpha   90.00
_cell.angle_beta   90.00
_cell.angle_gamma   90.00
#
_symmetry.space_group_name_H-M   'P 1'
#
loop_
_entity.id
_entity.type
_entity.pdbx_description
1 polymer ?
#
loop_
_entity_poly.entity_id
_entity_poly.type
_entity_poly.pdbx_seq_one_letter_code
_entity_poly.pdbx_strand_id
1 'polypeptide(L)' 'MKLFYCIVCKRIFESEESCKYCGSSSVKELKKDTPVNILGTKLKGRVLKIGEHNLRIIVCTDTNERVIKEYSAEKLRKIL' A
#
# COMPACT_ATOMS: atom_id res chain seq x y z
N MET A 1 12.03 -3.76 -6.84
CA MET A 1 11.71 -3.85 -5.40
C MET A 1 10.43 -4.65 -5.21
N LYS A 2 10.38 -5.54 -4.20
CA LYS A 2 9.14 -6.20 -3.77
C LYS A 2 8.63 -5.52 -2.50
N LEU A 3 7.32 -5.44 -2.34
CA LEU A 3 6.69 -4.92 -1.14
C LEU A 3 5.77 -5.97 -0.56
N PHE A 4 5.59 -5.91 0.74
CA PHE A 4 4.76 -6.83 1.50
C PHE A 4 3.78 -6.05 2.36
N TYR A 5 2.69 -6.69 2.74
CA TYR A 5 1.78 -6.20 3.75
C TYR A 5 1.57 -7.24 4.83
N CYS A 6 1.40 -6.78 6.06
CA CYS A 6 1.04 -7.66 7.17
C CYS A 6 -0.43 -8.05 7.08
N ILE A 7 -0.75 -9.33 7.26
CA ILE A 7 -2.14 -9.81 7.25
C ILE A 7 -2.91 -9.24 8.46
N VAL A 8 -2.22 -9.05 9.60
CA VAL A 8 -2.82 -8.58 10.86
C VAL A 8 -3.03 -7.07 10.86
N CYS A 9 -1.96 -6.27 10.78
CA CYS A 9 -2.06 -4.82 10.91
C CYS A 9 -2.29 -4.09 9.57
N LYS A 10 -2.12 -4.80 8.44
CA LYS A 10 -2.31 -4.30 7.07
C LYS A 10 -1.30 -3.23 6.61
N ARG A 11 -0.29 -2.88 7.42
CA ARG A 11 0.76 -1.94 7.00
C ARG A 11 1.62 -2.53 5.89
N ILE A 12 2.12 -1.68 5.01
CA ILE A 12 2.96 -2.04 3.85
C ILE A 12 4.43 -1.71 4.16
N PHE A 13 5.36 -2.59 3.76
CA PHE A 13 6.80 -2.48 4.04
C PHE A 13 7.63 -3.33 3.06
N GLU A 14 8.95 -3.20 3.10
CA GLU A 14 9.91 -3.82 2.17
C GLU A 14 10.47 -5.18 2.64
N SER A 15 10.11 -5.66 3.84
CA SER A 15 10.60 -6.92 4.42
C SER A 15 9.65 -8.10 4.18
N GLU A 16 10.22 -9.28 3.93
CA GLU A 16 9.48 -10.52 3.64
C GLU A 16 9.33 -11.44 4.87
N GLU A 17 10.07 -11.21 5.96
CA GLU A 17 10.11 -12.17 7.08
C GLU A 17 9.09 -11.87 8.18
N SER A 18 8.94 -10.60 8.54
CA SER A 18 8.01 -10.21 9.61
C SER A 18 7.59 -8.75 9.51
N CYS A 19 6.45 -8.45 10.11
CA CYS A 19 5.95 -7.10 10.18
C CYS A 19 6.71 -6.30 11.24
N LYS A 20 7.49 -5.31 10.80
CA LYS A 20 8.21 -4.35 11.66
C LYS A 20 7.32 -3.53 12.62
N TYR A 21 6.00 -3.61 12.50
CA TYR A 21 5.06 -2.79 13.25
C TYR A 21 4.27 -3.55 14.33
N CYS A 22 4.04 -4.84 14.16
CA CYS A 22 3.30 -5.65 15.13
C CYS A 22 3.97 -7.00 15.45
N GLY A 23 5.15 -7.28 14.89
CA GLY A 23 5.91 -8.51 15.15
C GLY A 23 5.34 -9.77 14.50
N SER A 24 4.22 -9.68 13.77
CA SER A 24 3.63 -10.84 13.10
C SER A 24 4.50 -11.33 11.94
N SER A 25 4.77 -12.63 11.88
CA SER A 25 5.39 -13.31 10.73
C SER A 25 4.42 -13.54 9.57
N SER A 26 3.13 -13.24 9.75
CA SER A 26 2.10 -13.43 8.73
C SER A 26 2.06 -12.25 7.76
N VAL A 27 2.90 -12.31 6.72
CA VAL A 27 3.03 -11.27 5.70
C VAL A 27 2.73 -11.83 4.30
N LYS A 28 2.29 -10.97 3.38
CA LYS A 28 1.99 -11.32 1.99
C LYS A 28 2.55 -10.28 1.04
N GLU A 29 2.99 -10.72 -0.14
CA GLU A 29 3.45 -9.82 -1.19
C GLU A 29 2.30 -8.88 -1.64
N LEU A 30 2.63 -7.61 -1.77
CA LEU A 30 1.77 -6.57 -2.32
C LEU A 30 1.76 -6.68 -3.84
N LYS A 31 0.58 -6.88 -4.42
CA LYS A 31 0.41 -7.04 -5.87
C LYS A 31 -0.18 -5.79 -6.51
N LYS A 32 -0.07 -5.69 -7.83
CA LYS A 32 -0.84 -4.72 -8.62
C LYS A 32 -2.35 -4.87 -8.34
N ASP A 33 -3.08 -3.77 -8.49
CA ASP A 33 -4.52 -3.62 -8.23
C ASP A 33 -4.97 -3.86 -6.79
N THR A 34 -4.00 -4.10 -5.90
CA THR A 34 -4.24 -4.17 -4.47
C THR A 34 -4.88 -2.89 -3.96
N PRO A 35 -6.05 -2.95 -3.32
CA PRO A 35 -6.69 -1.78 -2.75
C PRO A 35 -5.97 -1.33 -1.47
N VAL A 36 -5.70 -0.04 -1.38
CA VAL A 36 -4.97 0.60 -0.29
C VAL A 36 -5.67 1.87 0.17
N ASN A 37 -5.45 2.27 1.42
CA ASN A 37 -5.72 3.62 1.90
C ASN A 37 -4.40 4.35 2.18
N ILE A 38 -4.45 5.67 2.06
CA ILE A 38 -3.33 6.54 2.39
C ILE A 38 -3.47 6.94 3.86
N LEU A 39 -2.50 6.56 4.70
CA LEU A 39 -2.49 6.86 6.12
C LEU A 39 -2.52 8.38 6.37
N GLY A 40 -3.31 8.79 7.36
CA GLY A 40 -3.53 10.20 7.67
C GLY A 40 -4.52 10.92 6.75
N THR A 41 -5.13 10.21 5.78
CA THR A 41 -6.12 10.79 4.86
C THR A 41 -7.36 9.89 4.73
N LYS A 42 -8.44 10.43 4.15
CA LYS A 42 -9.63 9.67 3.74
C LYS A 42 -9.48 9.02 2.36
N LEU A 43 -8.36 9.25 1.67
CA LEU A 43 -8.16 8.79 0.31
C LEU A 43 -7.92 7.28 0.28
N LYS A 44 -8.59 6.63 -0.68
CA LYS A 44 -8.42 5.22 -1.02
C LYS A 44 -8.04 5.11 -2.48
N GLY A 45 -7.30 4.06 -2.81
CA GLY A 45 -6.84 3.84 -4.17
C GLY A 45 -6.43 2.40 -4.40
N ARG A 46 -5.83 2.17 -5.57
CA ARG A 46 -5.28 0.87 -5.96
C ARG A 46 -3.85 1.01 -6.43
N VAL A 47 -3.03 0.00 -6.12
CA VAL A 47 -1.64 -0.06 -6.59
C VAL A 47 -1.62 -0.19 -8.10
N LEU A 48 -1.11 0.81 -8.80
CA LEU A 48 -0.92 0.78 -10.25
C LEU A 48 0.44 0.17 -10.62
N LYS A 49 1.50 0.62 -9.95
CA LYS A 49 2.87 0.18 -10.19
C LYS A 49 3.70 0.30 -8.91
N ILE A 50 4.54 -0.70 -8.66
CA ILE A 50 5.58 -0.67 -7.62
C ILE A 50 6.86 -0.22 -8.32
N GLY A 51 7.33 0.98 -8.02
CA GLY A 51 8.59 1.52 -8.55
C GLY A 51 9.78 1.10 -7.70
N GLU A 52 10.95 1.69 -7.97
CA GLU A 52 12.17 1.42 -7.20
C GLU A 52 12.13 2.06 -5.81
N HIS A 53 11.60 3.28 -5.68
CA HIS A 53 11.54 4.01 -4.40
C HIS A 53 10.11 4.29 -3.92
N ASN A 54 9.13 4.36 -4.84
CA ASN A 54 7.76 4.78 -4.54
C ASN A 54 6.73 3.87 -5.23
N LEU A 55 5.50 3.87 -4.71
CA LEU A 55 4.35 3.25 -5.36
C LEU A 55 3.50 4.29 -6.06
N ARG A 56 3.09 3.98 -7.29
CA ARG A 56 2.05 4.71 -8.00
C ARG A 56 0.69 4.14 -7.62
N ILE A 57 -0.17 4.99 -7.09
CA ILE A 57 -1.53 4.66 -6.67
C ILE A 57 -2.50 5.41 -7.57
N ILE A 58 -3.47 4.69 -8.14
CA ILE A 58 -4.64 5.31 -8.76
C ILE A 58 -5.63 5.63 -7.65
N VAL A 59 -5.99 6.89 -7.54
CA VAL A 59 -7.00 7.41 -6.60
C VAL A 59 -8.16 7.95 -7.42
N CYS A 60 -9.38 7.59 -7.04
CA CYS A 60 -10.56 8.28 -7.53
C CYS A 60 -10.82 9.50 -6.63
N THR A 61 -10.92 10.67 -7.22
CA THR A 61 -11.32 11.90 -6.53
C THR A 61 -12.83 11.92 -6.27
N ASP A 62 -13.28 12.88 -5.48
CA ASP A 62 -14.71 13.10 -5.22
C ASP A 62 -15.49 13.49 -6.49
N THR A 63 -14.79 14.00 -7.51
CA THR A 63 -15.32 14.31 -8.85
C THR A 63 -15.36 13.09 -9.79
N ASN A 64 -15.09 11.87 -9.30
CA ASN A 64 -14.95 10.63 -10.07
C ASN A 64 -13.78 10.62 -11.08
N GLU A 65 -12.84 11.57 -10.99
CA GLU A 65 -11.65 11.58 -11.83
C GLU A 65 -10.59 10.63 -11.27
N ARG A 66 -9.88 9.93 -12.16
CA ARG A 66 -8.77 9.05 -11.78
C ARG A 66 -7.46 9.81 -11.88
N VAL A 67 -6.80 9.99 -10.76
CA VAL A 67 -5.48 10.62 -10.68
C VAL A 67 -4.44 9.60 -10.22
N ILE A 68 -3.23 9.70 -10.78
CA ILE A 68 -2.09 8.90 -10.34
C ILE A 68 -1.29 9.74 -9.35
N LYS A 69 -1.04 9.19 -8.16
CA LYS A 69 -0.21 9.82 -7.14
C LYS A 69 0.88 8.86 -6.69
N GLU A 70 2.03 9.40 -6.31
CA GLU A 70 3.16 8.63 -5.79
C GLU A 70 3.22 8.72 -4.27
N TYR A 71 3.42 7.56 -3.62
CA TYR A 71 3.54 7.45 -2.16
C TYR A 71 4.63 6.46 -1.79
N SER A 72 5.30 6.70 -0.66
CA SER A 72 6.14 5.71 -0.02
C SER A 72 5.29 4.58 0.60
N ALA A 73 5.85 3.38 0.73
CA ALA A 73 5.18 2.23 1.31
C ALA A 73 4.62 2.53 2.71
N GLU A 74 5.35 3.31 3.51
CA GLU A 74 5.00 3.65 4.88
C GLU A 74 3.76 4.53 5.01
N LYS A 75 3.41 5.28 3.95
CA LYS A 75 2.18 6.09 3.89
C LYS A 75 0.97 5.29 3.45
N LEU A 76 1.13 4.00 3.14
CA LEU A 76 0.06 3.17 2.61
C LEU A 76 -0.29 2.03 3.57
N ARG A 77 -1.57 1.66 3.56
CA ARG A 77 -2.08 0.52 4.29
C ARG A 77 -3.04 -0.26 3.40
N LYS A 78 -2.92 -1.59 3.40
CA LYS A 78 -3.83 -2.49 2.70
C LYS A 78 -5.23 -2.32 3.28
N ILE A 79 -6.23 -2.21 2.42
CA ILE A 79 -7.64 -2.31 2.82
C ILE A 79 -8.24 -3.54 2.14
N LEU A 80 -9.16 -4.23 2.82
CA LEU A 80 -9.67 -5.57 2.46
C LEU A 80 -8.60 -6.64 2.66
#